data_AF-A0A954YIT4-F1
#
_entry.id   AF-A0A954YIT4-F1
#
_cell.length_a   1.000
_cell.length_b   1.000
_cell.length_c   1.000
_cell.angle_alpha   90.00
_cell.angle_beta   90.00
_cell.angle_gamma   90.00
#
_symmetry.space_group_name_H-M   'P 1'
#
loop_
_entity.id
_entity.type
_entity.pdbx_description
1 polymer ?
#
loop_
_entity_poly.entity_id
_entity_poly.type
_entity_poly.pdbx_seq_one_letter_code
_entity_poly.pdbx_strand_id
1 'polypeptide(L)'
;DLAPDDSGIWRIDLETGDAKLIVSIADLARRGPIPNETIGIKHYFNHLLISPDGQRFIGLHRWKYPAGKWLTRLFTAKVDGSDIRIIIPNGYASHFIWRDPQHILSQAKDWLGNPNWGDFLFEDRVGGKVVEIGHGVLDPAGHLSYLPGNQWILNDTYPQGKERLQTPHLYHIESGRRVDLGSFHLSKVYTGEWRVDTHPRLSRDGRLVCVDAPVEGEGRQLHVIDISSITNSTN
;
A
#
# COMPACT_ATOMS: atom_id res chain seq x y z
N ASP A 1 22.23 -17.04 0.16
CA ASP A 1 21.29 -17.31 -0.94
C ASP A 1 20.63 -16.02 -1.41
N LEU A 2 20.31 -15.90 -2.69
CA LEU A 2 19.61 -14.77 -3.31
C LEU A 2 18.09 -14.93 -3.29
N ALA A 3 17.58 -16.16 -3.22
CA ALA A 3 16.18 -16.50 -3.11
C ALA A 3 16.02 -17.81 -2.31
N PRO A 4 16.24 -17.77 -0.97
CA PRO A 4 16.25 -18.96 -0.12
C PRO A 4 14.90 -19.69 -0.06
N ASP A 5 14.94 -21.01 0.10
CA ASP A 5 13.78 -21.89 0.27
C ASP A 5 13.37 -22.06 1.74
N ASP A 6 14.28 -21.78 2.68
CA ASP A 6 14.09 -21.85 4.13
C ASP A 6 13.68 -20.51 4.78
N SER A 7 13.51 -19.45 3.97
CA SER A 7 13.11 -18.12 4.43
C SER A 7 11.93 -17.59 3.62
N GLY A 8 11.05 -16.83 4.27
CA GLY A 8 9.85 -16.30 3.64
C GLY A 8 8.78 -15.88 4.65
N ILE A 9 7.52 -16.17 4.33
CA ILE A 9 6.37 -15.83 5.16
C ILE A 9 6.04 -17.01 6.06
N TRP A 10 6.00 -16.73 7.36
CA TRP A 10 5.69 -17.71 8.39
C TRP A 10 4.31 -17.44 8.97
N ARG A 11 3.54 -18.51 9.19
CA ARG A 11 2.35 -18.49 10.03
C ARG A 11 2.76 -18.97 11.42
N ILE A 12 2.45 -18.15 12.42
CA ILE A 12 2.77 -18.43 13.82
C ILE A 12 1.46 -18.50 14.60
N ASP A 13 1.24 -19.60 15.28
CA ASP A 13 0.21 -19.71 16.30
C ASP A 13 0.73 -19.06 17.60
N LEU A 14 0.04 -18.02 18.09
CA LEU A 14 0.52 -17.24 19.22
C LEU A 14 0.27 -17.90 20.58
N GLU A 15 -0.61 -18.91 20.65
CA GLU A 15 -0.88 -19.65 21.89
C GLU A 15 0.16 -20.75 22.11
N THR A 16 0.47 -21.49 21.04
CA THR A 16 1.38 -22.65 21.08
C THR A 16 2.83 -22.30 20.74
N GLY A 17 3.05 -21.23 19.97
CA GLY A 17 4.35 -20.89 19.39
C GLY A 17 4.69 -21.68 18.12
N ASP A 18 3.79 -22.54 17.63
CA ASP A 18 4.01 -23.33 16.41
C ASP A 18 4.19 -22.40 15.21
N ALA A 19 5.35 -22.53 14.55
CA ALA A 19 5.72 -21.73 13.40
C ALA A 19 5.87 -22.61 12.14
N LYS A 20 5.19 -22.21 11.06
CA LYS A 20 5.26 -22.90 9.77
C LYS A 20 5.58 -21.91 8.66
N LEU A 21 6.62 -22.21 7.87
CA LEU A 21 6.88 -21.52 6.61
C LEU A 21 5.75 -21.86 5.62
N ILE A 22 4.95 -20.87 5.24
CA ILE A 22 3.80 -21.05 4.36
C ILE A 22 4.08 -20.61 2.92
N VAL A 23 5.00 -19.67 2.72
CA VAL A 23 5.47 -19.24 1.39
C VAL A 23 6.96 -18.91 1.48
N SER A 24 7.80 -19.68 0.78
CA SER A 24 9.24 -19.38 0.70
C SER A 24 9.54 -18.30 -0.35
N ILE A 25 10.67 -17.60 -0.18
CA ILE A 25 11.17 -16.65 -1.17
C ILE A 25 11.49 -17.39 -2.48
N ALA A 26 12.09 -18.58 -2.41
CA ALA A 26 12.38 -19.43 -3.58
C ALA A 26 11.14 -19.81 -4.38
N ASP A 27 10.04 -20.20 -3.72
CA ASP A 27 8.80 -20.58 -4.38
C ASP A 27 8.19 -19.41 -5.13
N LEU A 28 8.18 -18.24 -4.50
CA LEU A 28 7.65 -17.07 -5.17
C LEU A 28 8.60 -16.62 -6.29
N ALA A 29 9.92 -16.57 -6.09
CA ALA A 29 10.89 -16.22 -7.13
C ALA A 29 10.70 -17.00 -8.44
N ARG A 30 10.29 -18.28 -8.37
CA ARG A 30 10.02 -19.14 -9.54
C ARG A 30 8.65 -18.94 -10.20
N ARG A 31 7.76 -18.09 -9.65
CA ARG A 31 6.40 -17.88 -10.18
C ARG A 31 6.33 -16.69 -11.12
N GLY A 32 6.11 -16.95 -12.40
CA GLY A 32 5.93 -15.92 -13.43
C GLY A 32 7.24 -15.23 -13.82
N PRO A 33 7.21 -14.37 -14.85
CA PRO A 33 8.40 -13.74 -15.38
C PRO A 33 9.00 -12.72 -14.40
N ILE A 34 10.32 -12.61 -14.41
CA ILE A 34 11.08 -11.51 -13.80
C ILE A 34 11.56 -10.60 -14.94
N PRO A 35 11.12 -9.34 -15.01
CA PRO A 35 11.62 -8.38 -15.99
C PRO A 35 13.15 -8.27 -15.93
N ASN A 36 13.83 -8.26 -17.08
CA ASN A 36 15.29 -8.12 -17.16
C ASN A 36 16.07 -9.10 -16.26
N GLU A 37 15.62 -10.36 -16.21
CA GLU A 37 16.25 -11.40 -15.39
C GLU A 37 17.74 -11.54 -15.67
N THR A 38 18.54 -11.56 -14.60
CA THR A 38 20.00 -11.66 -14.65
C THR A 38 20.52 -12.33 -13.37
N ILE A 39 21.77 -12.79 -13.42
CA ILE A 39 22.43 -13.38 -12.25
C ILE A 39 22.61 -12.31 -11.16
N GLY A 40 22.40 -12.68 -9.90
CA GLY A 40 22.64 -11.78 -8.77
C GLY A 40 21.42 -11.00 -8.27
N ILE A 41 20.22 -11.24 -8.80
CA ILE A 41 18.99 -10.62 -8.31
C ILE A 41 18.67 -11.16 -6.91
N LYS A 42 18.58 -10.27 -5.92
CA LYS A 42 18.17 -10.62 -4.55
C LYS A 42 16.66 -10.46 -4.38
N HIS A 43 16.01 -11.51 -3.88
CA HIS A 43 14.58 -11.56 -3.63
C HIS A 43 14.28 -11.38 -2.14
N TYR A 44 13.20 -10.67 -1.83
CA TYR A 44 12.69 -10.54 -0.47
C TYR A 44 11.21 -10.14 -0.47
N PHE A 45 10.53 -10.44 0.64
CA PHE A 45 9.19 -9.95 0.88
C PHE A 45 9.21 -8.63 1.65
N ASN A 46 8.18 -7.83 1.43
CA ASN A 46 7.98 -6.57 2.14
C ASN A 46 6.48 -6.28 2.22
N HIS A 47 6.04 -5.62 3.30
CA HIS A 47 4.64 -5.29 3.63
C HIS A 47 3.64 -6.45 3.49
N LEU A 48 3.05 -6.88 4.61
CA LEU A 48 1.98 -7.87 4.62
C LEU A 48 0.71 -7.26 5.20
N LEU A 49 -0.44 -7.55 4.59
CA LEU A 49 -1.76 -7.22 5.12
C LEU A 49 -2.71 -8.41 5.00
N ILE A 50 -3.53 -8.63 6.02
CA ILE A 50 -4.60 -9.63 6.01
C ILE A 50 -5.85 -9.03 5.34
N SER A 51 -6.57 -9.84 4.57
CA SER A 51 -7.86 -9.44 3.96
C SER A 51 -8.91 -9.15 5.04
N PRO A 52 -9.94 -8.33 4.76
CA PRO A 52 -10.94 -7.96 5.76
C PRO A 52 -11.69 -9.14 6.39
N ASP A 53 -11.81 -10.27 5.69
CA ASP A 53 -12.44 -11.51 6.16
C ASP A 53 -11.45 -12.51 6.81
N GLY A 54 -10.17 -12.16 6.88
CA GLY A 54 -9.13 -13.00 7.47
C GLY A 54 -8.74 -14.24 6.65
N GLN A 55 -9.26 -14.42 5.43
CA GLN A 55 -9.05 -15.64 4.66
C GLN A 55 -7.79 -15.61 3.80
N ARG A 56 -7.31 -14.41 3.45
CA ARG A 56 -6.17 -14.19 2.57
C ARG A 56 -5.21 -13.18 3.17
N PHE A 57 -3.99 -13.17 2.62
CA PHE A 57 -3.05 -12.09 2.83
C PHE A 57 -2.53 -11.60 1.50
N ILE A 58 -2.06 -10.36 1.49
CA ILE A 58 -1.38 -9.72 0.37
C ILE A 58 0.06 -9.39 0.78
N GLY A 59 0.98 -9.42 -0.17
CA GLY A 59 2.36 -9.02 0.06
C GLY A 59 3.06 -8.45 -1.16
N LEU A 60 4.12 -7.69 -0.92
CA LEU A 60 5.07 -7.31 -1.96
C LEU A 60 6.18 -8.33 -2.04
N HIS A 61 6.50 -8.72 -3.26
CA HIS A 61 7.72 -9.43 -3.58
C HIS A 61 8.62 -8.53 -4.42
N ARG A 62 9.81 -8.26 -3.88
CA ARG A 62 10.76 -7.31 -4.45
C ARG A 62 11.96 -8.05 -5.02
N TRP A 63 12.40 -7.61 -6.20
CA TRP A 63 13.60 -8.08 -6.88
C TRP A 63 14.60 -6.94 -6.89
N LYS A 64 15.70 -7.06 -6.14
CA LYS A 64 16.79 -6.09 -6.12
C LYS A 64 17.87 -6.56 -7.09
N TYR A 65 18.04 -5.80 -8.18
CA TYR A 65 19.08 -6.06 -9.17
C TYR A 65 20.46 -5.70 -8.61
N PRO A 66 21.56 -6.31 -9.10
CA PRO A 66 22.92 -6.01 -8.65
C PRO A 66 23.28 -4.50 -8.70
N ALA A 67 22.76 -3.78 -9.70
CA ALA A 67 22.95 -2.33 -9.86
C ALA A 67 22.14 -1.47 -8.86
N GLY A 68 21.42 -2.07 -7.91
CA GLY A 68 20.79 -1.40 -6.77
C GLY A 68 19.32 -1.03 -6.95
N LYS A 69 18.81 -0.90 -8.18
CA LYS A 69 17.38 -0.72 -8.46
C LYS A 69 16.59 -1.95 -8.00
N TRP A 70 15.35 -1.77 -7.57
CA TRP A 70 14.42 -2.87 -7.40
C TRP A 70 13.13 -2.64 -8.21
N LEU A 71 12.47 -3.75 -8.50
CA LEU A 71 11.09 -3.78 -8.96
C LEU A 71 10.26 -4.57 -7.96
N THR A 72 8.96 -4.35 -8.00
CA THR A 72 8.02 -4.88 -7.02
C THR A 72 6.82 -5.48 -7.73
N ARG A 73 6.47 -6.71 -7.39
CA ARG A 73 5.18 -7.27 -7.75
C ARG A 73 4.28 -7.46 -6.53
N LEU A 74 2.98 -7.41 -6.76
CA LEU A 74 1.95 -7.66 -5.76
C LEU A 74 1.41 -9.07 -5.91
N PHE A 75 1.30 -9.80 -4.81
CA PHE A 75 0.71 -11.13 -4.78
C PHE A 75 -0.23 -11.30 -3.59
N THR A 76 -1.16 -12.22 -3.70
CA THR A 76 -2.00 -12.69 -2.59
C THR A 76 -1.86 -14.18 -2.41
N ALA A 77 -2.24 -14.70 -1.24
CA ALA A 77 -2.40 -16.12 -0.98
C ALA A 77 -3.44 -16.34 0.12
N LYS A 78 -3.95 -17.56 0.27
CA LYS A 78 -4.69 -17.93 1.49
C LYS A 78 -3.76 -17.89 2.70
N VAL A 79 -4.33 -17.73 3.90
CA VAL A 79 -3.55 -17.69 5.15
C VAL A 79 -2.76 -18.96 5.46
N ASP A 80 -3.06 -20.08 4.80
CA ASP A 80 -2.28 -21.32 4.87
C ASP A 80 -1.12 -21.41 3.86
N GLY A 81 -0.95 -20.38 3.00
CA GLY A 81 0.06 -20.31 1.94
C GLY A 81 -0.39 -20.86 0.59
N SER A 82 -1.57 -21.48 0.51
CA SER A 82 -2.11 -22.03 -0.74
C SER A 82 -2.73 -20.95 -1.64
N ASP A 83 -3.03 -21.29 -2.89
CA ASP A 83 -3.73 -20.42 -3.84
C ASP A 83 -3.09 -19.02 -3.98
N ILE A 84 -1.77 -19.05 -4.22
CA ILE A 84 -0.97 -17.87 -4.53
C ILE A 84 -1.41 -17.30 -5.87
N ARG A 85 -1.73 -16.00 -5.90
CA ARG A 85 -2.13 -15.25 -7.08
C ARG A 85 -1.17 -14.08 -7.28
N ILE A 86 -0.68 -13.88 -8.50
CA ILE A 86 0.09 -12.68 -8.86
C ILE A 86 -0.91 -11.65 -9.41
N ILE A 87 -1.06 -10.53 -8.71
CA ILE A 87 -2.04 -9.49 -9.04
C ILE A 87 -1.42 -8.42 -9.93
N ILE A 88 -0.23 -7.94 -9.56
CA ILE A 88 0.52 -6.96 -10.36
C ILE A 88 1.87 -7.56 -10.76
N PRO A 89 2.01 -8.15 -11.96
CA PRO A 89 3.21 -8.89 -12.35
C PRO A 89 4.33 -8.01 -12.93
N ASN A 90 4.03 -6.79 -13.38
CA ASN A 90 4.90 -5.98 -14.26
C ASN A 90 6.05 -5.25 -13.52
N GLY A 91 6.18 -5.42 -12.22
CA GLY A 91 7.25 -4.82 -11.43
C GLY A 91 6.95 -3.41 -10.88
N TYR A 92 5.75 -2.88 -11.12
CA TYR A 92 5.33 -1.56 -10.66
C TYR A 92 4.12 -1.64 -9.72
N ALA A 93 4.36 -2.09 -8.49
CA ALA A 93 3.42 -2.01 -7.37
C ALA A 93 4.06 -1.23 -6.20
N SER A 94 3.30 -0.33 -5.58
CA SER A 94 3.74 0.46 -4.42
C SER A 94 2.78 0.31 -3.24
N HIS A 95 2.18 1.39 -2.73
CA HIS A 95 1.19 1.31 -1.65
C HIS A 95 -0.07 0.58 -2.10
N PHE A 96 -0.67 -0.16 -1.18
CA PHE A 96 -1.88 -0.93 -1.44
C PHE A 96 -2.71 -1.08 -0.16
N ILE A 97 -4.00 -1.32 -0.34
CA ILE A 97 -4.93 -1.66 0.72
C ILE A 97 -6.04 -2.57 0.18
N TRP A 98 -6.54 -3.48 1.01
CA TRP A 98 -7.77 -4.20 0.70
C TRP A 98 -8.97 -3.26 0.79
N ARG A 99 -9.83 -3.24 -0.22
CA ARG A 99 -11.15 -2.61 -0.14
C ARG A 99 -12.15 -3.53 0.54
N ASP A 100 -12.18 -4.75 0.05
CA ASP A 100 -13.07 -5.83 0.46
C ASP A 100 -12.32 -7.16 0.22
N PRO A 101 -12.87 -8.33 0.60
CA PRO A 101 -12.12 -9.58 0.44
C PRO A 101 -11.89 -10.03 -1.01
N GLN A 102 -12.44 -9.30 -2.00
CA GLN A 102 -12.28 -9.59 -3.43
C GLN A 102 -11.50 -8.52 -4.18
N HIS A 103 -11.21 -7.36 -3.58
CA HIS A 103 -10.60 -6.24 -4.29
C HIS A 103 -9.51 -5.52 -3.51
N ILE A 104 -8.46 -5.13 -4.24
CA ILE A 104 -7.27 -4.46 -3.73
C ILE A 104 -7.10 -3.15 -4.49
N LEU A 105 -7.04 -2.04 -3.78
CA LEU A 105 -6.57 -0.78 -4.35
C LEU A 105 -5.05 -0.74 -4.23
N SER A 106 -4.36 -0.51 -5.33
CA SER A 106 -2.90 -0.39 -5.34
C SER A 106 -2.46 0.73 -6.27
N GLN A 107 -1.45 1.46 -5.84
CA GLN A 107 -0.65 2.30 -6.71
C GLN A 107 0.14 1.40 -7.64
N ALA A 108 -0.03 1.63 -8.95
CA ALA A 108 0.61 0.85 -9.98
C ALA A 108 0.94 1.71 -11.20
N LYS A 109 1.72 1.17 -12.13
CA LYS A 109 2.10 1.83 -13.38
C LYS A 109 1.86 0.89 -14.57
N ASP A 110 1.64 1.48 -15.75
CA ASP A 110 1.50 0.77 -17.03
C ASP A 110 0.26 -0.12 -17.08
N TRP A 111 -0.88 0.41 -16.61
CA TRP A 111 -2.19 -0.25 -16.61
C TRP A 111 -3.22 0.55 -17.41
N LEU A 112 -4.12 -0.15 -18.10
CA LEU A 112 -5.22 0.46 -18.87
C LEU A 112 -4.78 1.53 -19.89
N GLY A 113 -3.56 1.42 -20.43
CA GLY A 113 -2.99 2.40 -21.36
C GLY A 113 -2.43 3.66 -20.70
N ASN A 114 -2.47 3.78 -19.37
CA ASN A 114 -1.81 4.86 -18.62
C ASN A 114 -0.33 4.49 -18.35
N PRO A 115 0.64 5.20 -18.95
CA PRO A 115 2.07 4.92 -18.75
C PRO A 115 2.63 5.53 -17.46
N ASN A 116 1.82 6.24 -16.67
CA ASN A 116 2.22 6.88 -15.42
C ASN A 116 1.75 6.08 -14.21
N TRP A 117 2.23 6.46 -13.02
CA TRP A 117 1.68 5.94 -11.78
C TRP A 117 0.23 6.44 -11.60
N GLY A 118 -0.63 5.54 -11.14
CA GLY A 118 -2.04 5.79 -10.86
C GLY A 118 -2.54 4.84 -9.76
N ASP A 119 -3.75 5.09 -9.27
CA ASP A 119 -4.42 4.23 -8.30
C ASP A 119 -5.38 3.28 -9.02
N PHE A 120 -5.15 1.97 -8.90
CA PHE A 120 -5.92 0.96 -9.62
C PHE A 120 -6.55 -0.03 -8.65
N LEU A 121 -7.83 -0.28 -8.83
CA LEU A 121 -8.58 -1.30 -8.11
C LEU A 121 -8.52 -2.60 -8.90
N PHE A 122 -7.83 -3.59 -8.35
CA PHE A 122 -7.69 -4.93 -8.88
C PHE A 122 -8.66 -5.89 -8.19
N GLU A 123 -9.35 -6.72 -8.95
CA GLU A 123 -9.96 -7.94 -8.43
C GLU A 123 -8.85 -8.92 -8.02
N ASP A 124 -8.95 -9.53 -6.83
CA ASP A 124 -8.02 -10.55 -6.34
C ASP A 124 -8.22 -11.88 -7.08
N ARG A 125 -7.92 -11.88 -8.37
CA ARG A 125 -8.09 -13.01 -9.29
C ARG A 125 -7.07 -12.89 -10.40
N VAL A 126 -6.54 -14.03 -10.86
CA VAL A 126 -5.66 -14.05 -12.04
C VAL A 126 -6.44 -13.59 -13.27
N GLY A 127 -5.98 -12.51 -13.91
CA GLY A 127 -6.70 -11.87 -15.01
C GLY A 127 -8.02 -11.21 -14.60
N GLY A 128 -8.16 -10.89 -13.31
CA GLY A 128 -9.33 -10.20 -12.77
C GLY A 128 -9.52 -8.80 -13.35
N LYS A 129 -10.71 -8.23 -13.12
CA LYS A 129 -11.03 -6.87 -13.59
C LYS A 129 -10.12 -5.83 -12.93
N VAL A 130 -9.75 -4.81 -13.69
CA VAL A 130 -8.99 -3.64 -13.21
C VAL A 130 -9.75 -2.37 -13.57
N VAL A 131 -9.80 -1.42 -12.65
CA VAL A 131 -10.40 -0.08 -12.84
C VAL A 131 -9.46 0.96 -12.25
N GLU A 132 -9.25 2.07 -12.96
CA GLU A 132 -8.52 3.23 -12.42
C GLU A 132 -9.45 4.07 -11.53
N ILE A 133 -8.95 4.48 -10.35
CA ILE A 133 -9.68 5.25 -9.36
C ILE A 133 -9.02 6.62 -9.21
N GLY A 134 -9.82 7.69 -9.25
CA GLY A 134 -9.30 9.03 -8.93
C GLY A 134 -8.32 9.62 -9.93
N HIS A 135 -8.35 9.20 -11.20
CA HIS A 135 -7.46 9.73 -12.24
C HIS A 135 -7.39 11.27 -12.21
N GLY A 136 -6.17 11.79 -12.04
CA GLY A 136 -5.91 13.24 -12.00
C GLY A 136 -6.34 13.96 -10.71
N VAL A 137 -6.89 13.24 -9.71
CA VAL A 137 -7.40 13.82 -8.46
C VAL A 137 -6.76 13.19 -7.22
N LEU A 138 -6.75 11.86 -7.16
CA LEU A 138 -6.13 11.08 -6.09
C LEU A 138 -4.62 11.01 -6.34
N ASP A 139 -3.83 11.20 -5.28
CA ASP A 139 -2.38 11.17 -5.39
C ASP A 139 -1.85 9.73 -5.51
N PRO A 140 -1.13 9.39 -6.59
CA PRO A 140 -0.69 8.02 -6.86
C PRO A 140 0.62 7.65 -6.14
N ALA A 141 1.01 8.39 -5.10
CA ALA A 141 2.19 8.11 -4.29
C ALA A 141 1.93 8.06 -2.78
N GLY A 142 0.75 8.46 -2.30
CA GLY A 142 0.40 8.48 -0.87
C GLY A 142 0.01 7.12 -0.27
N HIS A 143 -0.44 7.14 0.98
CA HIS A 143 -0.80 5.97 1.78
C HIS A 143 -2.31 5.75 1.79
N LEU A 144 -2.74 4.64 1.20
CA LEU A 144 -4.15 4.34 0.97
C LEU A 144 -4.81 3.66 2.18
N SER A 145 -6.01 4.10 2.53
CA SER A 145 -6.91 3.42 3.45
C SER A 145 -8.37 3.64 3.07
N TYR A 146 -9.23 2.63 3.26
CA TYR A 146 -10.68 2.81 3.09
C TYR A 146 -11.34 3.17 4.42
N LEU A 147 -12.31 4.08 4.36
CA LEU A 147 -13.23 4.29 5.48
C LEU A 147 -14.29 3.18 5.51
N PRO A 148 -14.91 2.92 6.69
CA PRO A 148 -16.09 2.06 6.79
C PRO A 148 -17.12 2.39 5.70
N GLY A 149 -17.63 1.36 5.03
CA GLY A 149 -18.58 1.51 3.93
C GLY A 149 -17.94 1.68 2.55
N ASN A 150 -16.62 1.78 2.44
CA ASN A 150 -15.86 1.78 1.17
C ASN A 150 -16.23 2.87 0.16
N GLN A 151 -16.89 3.95 0.59
CA GLN A 151 -17.23 5.10 -0.27
C GLN A 151 -16.10 6.13 -0.35
N TRP A 152 -15.26 6.15 0.68
CA TRP A 152 -14.21 7.14 0.88
C TRP A 152 -12.84 6.48 1.01
N ILE A 153 -11.85 7.07 0.34
CA ILE A 153 -10.43 6.72 0.45
C ILE A 153 -9.75 7.83 1.25
N LEU A 154 -9.03 7.46 2.30
CA LEU A 154 -8.06 8.28 2.97
C LEU A 154 -6.71 8.09 2.28
N ASN A 155 -6.08 9.20 1.92
CA ASN A 155 -4.78 9.24 1.29
C ASN A 155 -3.99 10.46 1.78
N ASP A 156 -2.73 10.57 1.40
CA ASP A 156 -1.90 11.74 1.62
C ASP A 156 -1.02 12.04 0.41
N THR A 157 -0.14 13.02 0.56
CA THR A 157 0.89 13.31 -0.44
C THR A 157 2.25 13.27 0.24
N TYR A 158 3.27 12.90 -0.52
CA TYR A 158 4.62 13.31 -0.16
C TYR A 158 4.75 14.84 -0.20
N PRO A 159 5.81 15.43 0.40
CA PRO A 159 5.98 16.88 0.42
C PRO A 159 6.04 17.46 -0.99
N GLN A 160 5.13 18.38 -1.30
CA GLN A 160 5.02 19.02 -2.60
C GLN A 160 5.45 20.49 -2.56
N GLY A 161 5.89 21.00 -3.71
CA GLY A 161 6.23 22.40 -3.90
C GLY A 161 7.47 22.87 -3.11
N LYS A 162 7.75 24.17 -3.19
CA LYS A 162 8.88 24.81 -2.51
C LYS A 162 8.74 24.78 -0.99
N GLU A 163 7.49 24.91 -0.52
CA GLU A 163 7.11 24.89 0.89
C GLU A 163 7.06 23.47 1.48
N ARG A 164 7.29 22.41 0.68
CA ARG A 164 7.31 21.02 1.14
C ARG A 164 6.08 20.65 1.98
N LEU A 165 4.89 20.94 1.45
CA LEU A 165 3.62 20.64 2.14
C LEU A 165 3.14 19.24 1.80
N GLN A 166 2.72 18.51 2.83
CA GLN A 166 2.02 17.24 2.74
C GLN A 166 0.54 17.48 3.02
N THR A 167 -0.32 16.84 2.23
CA THR A 167 -1.75 17.08 2.30
C THR A 167 -2.50 15.76 2.48
N PRO A 168 -2.76 15.34 3.73
CA PRO A 168 -3.74 14.30 4.02
C PRO A 168 -5.10 14.72 3.47
N HIS A 169 -5.81 13.83 2.80
CA HIS A 169 -7.06 14.13 2.12
C HIS A 169 -7.98 12.91 2.07
N LEU A 170 -9.28 13.20 1.99
CA LEU A 170 -10.32 12.22 1.68
C LEU A 170 -10.70 12.33 0.21
N TYR A 171 -11.00 11.21 -0.42
CA TYR A 171 -11.53 11.13 -1.77
C TYR A 171 -12.81 10.29 -1.80
N HIS A 172 -13.92 10.89 -2.19
CA HIS A 172 -15.19 10.20 -2.41
C HIS A 172 -15.20 9.58 -3.81
N ILE A 173 -15.35 8.26 -3.87
CA ILE A 173 -15.16 7.50 -5.10
C ILE A 173 -16.23 7.82 -6.13
N GLU A 174 -17.50 7.81 -5.71
CA GLU A 174 -18.63 7.97 -6.64
C GLU A 174 -18.67 9.36 -7.26
N SER A 175 -18.48 10.41 -6.45
CA SER A 175 -18.57 11.79 -6.92
C SER A 175 -17.24 12.36 -7.42
N GLY A 176 -16.13 11.64 -7.26
CA GLY A 176 -14.78 12.13 -7.53
C GLY A 176 -14.35 13.31 -6.63
N ARG A 177 -15.00 13.51 -5.48
CA ARG A 177 -14.79 14.69 -4.63
C ARG A 177 -13.58 14.48 -3.72
N ARG A 178 -12.57 15.34 -3.82
CA ARG A 178 -11.46 15.43 -2.88
C ARG A 178 -11.75 16.47 -1.79
N VAL A 179 -11.36 16.16 -0.56
CA VAL A 179 -11.42 17.06 0.60
C VAL A 179 -10.09 17.00 1.33
N ASP A 180 -9.33 18.09 1.30
CA ASP A 180 -8.07 18.18 2.03
C ASP A 180 -8.35 18.36 3.53
N LEU A 181 -7.63 17.61 4.37
CA LEU A 181 -7.77 17.62 5.83
C LEU A 181 -6.81 18.60 6.51
N GLY A 182 -5.89 19.17 5.75
CA GLY A 182 -4.89 20.13 6.22
C GLY A 182 -3.63 20.08 5.38
N SER A 183 -2.73 21.03 5.63
CA SER A 183 -1.41 21.10 5.00
C SER A 183 -0.33 21.12 6.08
N PHE A 184 0.58 20.16 6.00
CA PHE A 184 1.60 19.92 7.01
C PHE A 184 2.99 20.11 6.39
N HIS A 185 3.78 21.02 6.93
CA HIS A 185 5.13 21.30 6.42
C HIS A 185 6.13 20.23 6.87
N LEU A 186 6.83 19.59 5.91
CA LEU A 186 7.98 18.74 6.22
C LEU A 186 9.29 19.51 6.11
N SER A 187 9.78 19.97 7.27
CA SER A 187 11.08 20.63 7.36
C SER A 187 12.19 19.78 6.72
N LYS A 188 13.13 20.44 6.05
CA LYS A 188 14.23 19.78 5.30
C LYS A 188 15.16 18.93 6.17
N VAL A 189 15.16 19.16 7.49
CA VAL A 189 15.93 18.33 8.44
C VAL A 189 15.40 16.90 8.51
N TYR A 190 14.11 16.68 8.22
CA TYR A 190 13.49 15.36 8.17
C TYR A 190 13.65 14.77 6.77
N THR A 191 14.69 13.96 6.60
CA THR A 191 15.05 13.30 5.33
C THR A 191 15.55 11.88 5.56
N GLY A 192 15.53 11.06 4.51
CA GLY A 192 16.00 9.67 4.56
C GLY A 192 15.22 8.83 5.57
N GLU A 193 15.93 8.16 6.47
CA GLU A 193 15.36 7.34 7.55
C GLU A 193 14.66 8.17 8.62
N TRP A 194 14.97 9.47 8.71
CA TRP A 194 14.37 10.39 9.68
C TRP A 194 13.13 11.11 9.14
N ARG A 195 12.71 10.83 7.89
CA ARG A 195 11.54 11.47 7.29
C ARG A 195 10.29 11.25 8.14
N VAL A 196 9.36 12.18 8.04
CA VAL A 196 8.05 12.12 8.69
C VAL A 196 7.02 12.17 7.58
N ASP A 197 6.59 11.00 7.13
CA ASP A 197 5.46 10.89 6.21
C ASP A 197 4.17 11.01 7.02
N THR A 198 3.12 11.65 6.49
CA THR A 198 1.90 11.89 7.26
C THR A 198 1.19 10.61 7.68
N HIS A 199 1.33 9.53 6.88
CA HIS A 199 0.88 8.18 7.20
C HIS A 199 -0.54 8.15 7.81
N PRO A 200 -1.54 8.77 7.18
CA PRO A 200 -2.84 8.96 7.79
C PRO A 200 -3.47 7.62 8.19
N ARG A 201 -3.88 7.51 9.46
CA ARG A 201 -4.54 6.32 10.01
C ARG A 201 -5.94 6.65 10.46
N LEU A 202 -6.86 5.73 10.23
CA LEU A 202 -8.26 5.89 10.56
C LEU A 202 -8.62 5.24 11.90
N SER A 203 -9.49 5.89 12.68
CA SER A 203 -10.15 5.24 13.81
C SER A 203 -11.09 4.13 13.33
N ARG A 204 -11.34 3.13 14.17
CA ARG A 204 -12.18 1.96 13.82
C ARG A 204 -13.61 2.35 13.42
N ASP A 205 -14.14 3.40 14.02
CA ASP A 205 -15.47 3.95 13.73
C ASP A 205 -15.51 4.91 12.53
N GLY A 206 -14.34 5.19 11.91
CA GLY A 206 -14.24 6.06 10.74
C GLY A 206 -14.41 7.56 11.01
N ARG A 207 -14.42 7.99 12.28
CA ARG A 207 -14.69 9.39 12.66
C ARG A 207 -13.44 10.25 12.77
N LEU A 208 -12.30 9.65 13.08
CA LEU A 208 -11.05 10.36 13.35
C LEU A 208 -9.94 9.90 12.41
N VAL A 209 -9.11 10.85 11.99
CA VAL A 209 -7.87 10.59 11.26
C VAL A 209 -6.69 11.06 12.11
N CYS A 210 -5.70 10.19 12.29
CA CYS A 210 -4.44 10.52 12.96
C CYS A 210 -3.30 10.61 11.95
N VAL A 211 -2.58 11.73 11.90
CA VAL A 211 -1.43 11.97 11.00
C VAL A 211 -0.16 12.29 11.79
N ASP A 212 1.00 11.88 11.28
CA ASP A 212 2.29 12.33 11.80
C ASP A 212 2.66 13.65 11.12
N ALA A 213 3.14 14.63 11.88
CA ALA A 213 3.78 15.80 11.29
C ALA A 213 4.83 16.34 12.25
N PRO A 214 5.92 16.94 11.74
CA PRO A 214 6.83 17.66 12.60
C PRO A 214 6.22 18.99 13.05
N VAL A 215 6.38 19.30 14.32
CA VAL A 215 6.07 20.61 14.91
C VAL A 215 7.38 21.29 15.26
N GLU A 216 7.51 22.56 14.91
CA GLU A 216 8.72 23.34 15.16
C GLU A 216 9.04 23.36 16.66
N GLY A 217 10.28 23.01 17.03
CA GLY A 217 10.72 22.92 18.42
C GLY A 217 10.25 21.67 19.19
N GLU A 218 9.29 20.91 18.68
CA GLU A 218 8.68 19.76 19.39
C GLU A 218 8.97 18.40 18.75
N GLY A 219 9.56 18.36 17.55
CA GLY A 219 9.86 17.10 16.90
C GLY A 219 8.65 16.52 16.15
N ARG A 220 8.63 15.19 15.96
CA ARG A 220 7.47 14.49 15.37
C ARG A 220 6.32 14.44 16.37
N GLN A 221 5.15 14.93 15.95
CA GLN A 221 3.91 14.92 16.72
C GLN A 221 2.82 14.14 15.98
N LEU A 222 1.79 13.73 16.73
CA LEU A 222 0.59 13.10 16.21
C LEU A 222 -0.57 14.09 16.29
N HIS A 223 -1.24 14.32 15.16
CA HIS A 223 -2.40 15.20 15.07
C HIS A 223 -3.66 14.37 14.80
N VAL A 224 -4.72 14.60 15.58
CA VAL A 224 -6.01 13.93 15.41
C VAL A 224 -7.01 14.91 14.84
N ILE A 225 -7.66 14.52 13.74
CA ILE A 225 -8.61 15.33 12.97
C ILE A 225 -9.96 14.63 13.00
N ASP A 226 -11.02 15.31 13.44
CA ASP A 226 -12.39 14.81 13.33
C ASP A 226 -12.92 15.07 11.92
N ILE A 227 -13.28 14.00 11.23
CA ILE A 227 -13.80 14.02 9.86
C ILE A 227 -15.30 13.73 9.78
N SER A 228 -15.98 13.61 10.92
CA SER A 228 -17.40 13.25 11.01
C SER A 228 -18.32 14.21 10.24
N SER A 229 -17.98 15.49 10.18
CA SER A 229 -18.76 16.49 9.41
C SER A 229 -18.64 16.28 7.90
N ILE A 230 -17.54 15.69 7.43
CA ILE A 230 -17.29 15.45 6.01
C ILE A 230 -18.04 14.21 5.54
N THR A 231 -18.04 13.15 6.35
CA THR A 231 -18.51 11.81 5.99
C THR A 231 -19.99 11.56 6.32
N ASN A 232 -20.56 12.26 7.31
CA ASN A 232 -21.99 12.12 7.63
C ASN A 232 -22.90 12.98 6.75
N SER A 233 -22.35 13.88 5.94
CA SER A 233 -23.12 14.78 5.07
C SER A 233 -23.74 14.10 3.83
N THR A 234 -23.63 12.77 3.73
CA THR A 234 -24.12 11.93 2.61
C THR A 234 -25.31 11.03 2.98
N ASN A 235 -25.99 11.27 4.10
CA ASN A 235 -27.28 10.65 4.42
C ASN A 235 -28.45 11.57 4.09
#